data_AF-A0A2K8XPG1-F1
#
_entry.id   AF-A0A2K8XPG1-F1
#
_cell.length_a   1.000
_cell.length_b   1.000
_cell.length_c   1.000
_cell.angle_alpha   90.00
_cell.angle_beta   90.00
_cell.angle_gamma   90.00
#
_symmetry.space_group_name_H-M   'P 1'
#
loop_
_entity.id
_entity.type
_entity.pdbx_description
1 polymer ?
#
loop_
_entity_poly.entity_id
_entity_poly.type
_entity_poly.pdbx_seq_one_letter_code
_entity_poly.pdbx_strand_id
1 'polypeptide(L)'
;MKHFFIILSIILSQNTYAQLPLGNDLVKGKVKLLKIMKDNGFNFIKEANNETFYSLFFKEEVSILIQFNVYENIELINFSTGNRKILEKIKKIIDFNSWKYSYKRKINLNESMNVYRIHNYLAIYSYNPVEDYDQEGKHLTYQFSLFNEK
;
A
#
# COMPACT_ATOMS: atom_id res chain seq x y z
N MET A 1 -11.97 30.93 25.02
CA MET A 1 -12.27 29.47 25.06
C MET A 1 -12.92 28.93 23.79
N LYS A 2 -13.98 29.55 23.22
CA LYS A 2 -14.66 29.06 22.00
C LYS A 2 -13.73 28.84 20.78
N HIS A 3 -12.78 29.76 20.56
CA HIS A 3 -11.82 29.70 19.46
C HIS A 3 -10.79 28.55 19.62
N PHE A 4 -10.47 28.15 20.86
CA PHE A 4 -9.56 27.04 21.14
C PHE A 4 -10.19 25.69 20.73
N PHE A 5 -11.48 25.51 20.98
CA PHE A 5 -12.20 24.31 20.54
C PHE A 5 -12.29 24.21 19.01
N ILE A 6 -12.42 25.34 18.31
CA ILE A 6 -12.45 25.36 16.84
C ILE A 6 -11.08 24.97 16.28
N ILE A 7 -9.99 25.52 16.83
CA ILE A 7 -8.63 25.17 16.42
C ILE A 7 -8.32 23.70 16.77
N LEU A 8 -8.74 23.24 17.94
CA LEU A 8 -8.59 21.84 18.36
C LEU A 8 -9.40 20.90 17.46
N SER A 9 -10.62 21.28 17.04
CA SER A 9 -11.40 20.50 16.09
C SER A 9 -10.80 20.48 14.69
N ILE A 10 -10.15 21.58 14.24
CA ILE A 10 -9.43 21.62 12.97
C ILE A 10 -8.19 20.70 13.04
N ILE A 11 -7.43 20.74 14.14
CA ILE A 11 -6.25 19.88 14.35
C ILE A 11 -6.65 18.40 14.49
N LEU A 12 -7.76 18.10 15.16
CA LEU A 12 -8.29 16.74 15.27
C LEU A 12 -8.90 16.23 13.96
N SER A 13 -9.48 17.11 13.13
CA SER A 13 -9.97 16.75 11.79
C SER A 13 -8.86 16.43 10.79
N GLN A 14 -7.61 16.83 11.08
CA GLN A 14 -6.44 16.40 10.29
C GLN A 14 -5.89 15.03 10.71
N ASN A 15 -6.45 14.39 11.74
CA ASN A 15 -6.10 13.01 12.13
C ASN A 15 -7.01 11.94 11.51
N THR A 16 -7.95 12.31 10.65
CA THR A 16 -8.83 11.32 10.05
C THR A 16 -8.28 10.84 8.71
N TYR A 17 -8.08 9.52 8.67
CA TYR A 17 -7.78 8.64 7.54
C TYR A 17 -6.29 8.48 7.23
N ALA A 18 -5.77 7.30 7.61
CA ALA A 18 -4.46 6.81 7.18
C ALA A 18 -4.47 6.60 5.67
N GLN A 19 -4.24 7.68 4.92
CA GLN A 19 -4.04 7.61 3.48
C GLN A 19 -2.62 7.09 3.20
N LEU A 20 -2.55 6.06 2.36
CA LEU A 20 -1.28 5.56 1.83
C LEU A 20 -0.63 6.66 0.98
N PRO A 21 0.69 6.85 1.09
CA PRO A 21 1.39 8.02 0.55
C PRO A 21 1.59 7.96 -0.98
N LEU A 22 0.59 7.52 -1.73
CA LEU A 22 0.65 7.50 -3.19
C LEU A 22 0.71 8.90 -3.77
N GLY A 23 1.54 9.09 -4.80
CA GLY A 23 1.77 10.36 -5.48
C GLY A 23 2.65 11.34 -4.71
N ASN A 24 3.04 11.02 -3.47
CA ASN A 24 3.98 11.83 -2.71
C ASN A 24 5.42 11.58 -3.16
N ASP A 25 6.28 12.54 -2.83
CA ASP A 25 7.73 12.42 -2.82
C ASP A 25 8.16 11.09 -2.19
N LEU A 26 9.05 10.37 -2.88
CA LEU A 26 9.49 9.03 -2.51
C LEU A 26 10.10 8.96 -1.11
N VAL A 27 10.96 9.93 -0.76
CA VAL A 27 11.64 9.94 0.54
C VAL A 27 10.63 10.13 1.66
N LYS A 28 9.76 11.14 1.55
CA LYS A 28 8.71 11.41 2.54
C LYS A 28 7.69 10.29 2.62
N GLY A 29 7.28 9.76 1.47
CA GLY A 29 6.32 8.67 1.37
C GLY A 29 6.84 7.39 2.00
N LYS A 30 8.11 7.04 1.76
CA LYS A 30 8.76 5.88 2.36
C LYS A 30 8.86 6.00 3.88
N VAL A 31 9.27 7.16 4.41
CA VAL A 31 9.32 7.41 5.86
C VAL A 31 7.94 7.25 6.49
N LYS A 32 6.90 7.82 5.86
CA LYS A 32 5.52 7.69 6.34
C LYS A 32 5.05 6.24 6.30
N LEU A 33 5.37 5.51 5.24
CA LEU A 33 4.98 4.10 5.09
C LEU A 33 5.66 3.21 6.14
N LEU A 34 6.97 3.38 6.35
CA LEU A 34 7.70 2.68 7.40
C LEU A 34 7.11 2.98 8.78
N LYS A 35 6.73 4.23 9.05
CA LYS A 35 6.06 4.62 10.29
C LYS A 35 4.72 3.89 10.45
N ILE A 36 3.85 3.92 9.42
CA ILE A 36 2.55 3.21 9.44
C ILE A 36 2.75 1.72 9.72
N MET A 37 3.72 1.08 9.06
CA MET A 37 4.02 -0.33 9.26
C MET A 37 4.50 -0.61 10.70
N LYS A 38 5.41 0.21 11.22
CA LYS A 38 5.90 0.09 12.60
C LYS A 38 4.78 0.27 13.62
N ASP A 39 3.92 1.27 13.43
CA ASP A 39 2.77 1.55 14.31
C ASP A 39 1.75 0.39 14.31
N ASN A 40 1.74 -0.43 13.25
CA ASN A 40 0.93 -1.65 13.14
C ASN A 40 1.68 -2.94 13.55
N GLY A 41 2.84 -2.80 14.20
CA GLY A 41 3.60 -3.90 14.79
C GLY A 41 4.41 -4.73 13.78
N PHE A 42 4.82 -4.13 12.66
CA PHE A 42 5.74 -4.76 11.70
C PHE A 42 7.19 -4.37 11.99
N ASN A 43 8.09 -5.34 11.91
CA ASN A 43 9.50 -5.14 12.19
C ASN A 43 10.30 -5.10 10.88
N PHE A 44 10.74 -3.90 10.50
CA PHE A 44 11.58 -3.69 9.32
C PHE A 44 12.91 -4.43 9.45
N ILE A 45 13.29 -5.17 8.41
CA ILE A 45 14.57 -5.89 8.32
C ILE A 45 15.55 -5.11 7.45
N LYS A 46 15.16 -4.91 6.18
CA LYS A 46 16.04 -4.38 5.15
C LYS A 46 15.25 -3.73 4.03
N GLU A 47 15.95 -2.86 3.31
CA GLU A 47 15.52 -2.25 2.07
C GLU A 47 16.47 -2.73 0.96
N ALA A 48 15.92 -2.99 -0.22
CA ALA A 48 16.66 -3.15 -1.46
C ALA A 48 16.18 -2.10 -2.45
N ASN A 49 17.09 -1.52 -3.23
CA ASN A 49 16.75 -0.58 -4.29
C ASN A 49 17.05 -1.17 -5.66
N ASN A 50 16.33 -0.67 -6.65
CA ASN A 50 16.60 -0.84 -8.07
C ASN A 50 16.28 0.49 -8.76
N GLU A 51 16.52 0.59 -10.06
CA GLU A 51 16.43 1.86 -10.81
C GLU A 51 15.06 2.55 -10.71
N THR A 52 13.97 1.78 -10.60
CA THR A 52 12.60 2.30 -10.63
C THR A 52 11.72 1.86 -9.46
N PHE A 53 12.28 1.10 -8.50
CA PHE A 53 11.54 0.64 -7.33
C PHE A 53 12.40 0.42 -6.09
N TYR A 54 11.75 0.50 -4.93
CA TYR A 54 12.27 0.07 -3.64
C TYR A 54 11.48 -1.12 -3.12
N SER A 55 12.18 -2.09 -2.54
CA SER A 55 11.59 -3.23 -1.84
C SER A 55 11.90 -3.12 -0.36
N LEU A 56 10.86 -3.05 0.47
CA LEU A 56 10.94 -3.04 1.93
C LEU A 56 10.54 -4.42 2.47
N PHE A 57 11.38 -5.01 3.31
CA PHE A 57 11.18 -6.34 3.87
C PHE A 57 10.96 -6.28 5.39
N PHE A 58 9.98 -7.04 5.87
CA PHE A 58 9.61 -7.11 7.28
C PHE A 58 9.69 -8.55 7.80
N LYS A 59 9.95 -8.72 9.11
CA LYS A 59 10.10 -10.05 9.75
C LYS A 59 8.84 -10.90 9.64
N GLU A 60 7.69 -10.28 9.52
CA GLU A 60 6.38 -10.93 9.50
C GLU A 60 6.02 -11.52 8.12
N GLU A 61 7.01 -11.84 7.27
CA GLU A 61 6.79 -12.36 5.91
C GLU A 61 5.91 -11.43 5.06
N VAL A 62 6.24 -10.14 5.13
CA VAL A 62 5.66 -9.09 4.30
C VAL A 62 6.76 -8.40 3.54
N SER A 63 6.51 -8.20 2.25
CA SER A 63 7.26 -7.26 1.45
C SER A 63 6.34 -6.14 0.97
N ILE A 64 6.92 -4.96 0.83
CA ILE A 64 6.28 -3.83 0.17
C ILE A 64 7.19 -3.38 -0.96
N LEU A 65 6.66 -3.38 -2.17
CA LEU A 65 7.29 -2.77 -3.34
C LEU A 65 6.73 -1.37 -3.52
N ILE A 66 7.61 -0.39 -3.67
CA ILE A 66 7.29 1.01 -3.96
C ILE A 66 7.89 1.34 -5.32
N GLN A 67 7.05 1.48 -6.34
CA GLN A 67 7.46 1.96 -7.66
C GLN A 67 7.28 3.48 -7.71
N PHE A 68 8.24 4.17 -8.32
CA PHE A 68 8.22 5.62 -8.46
C PHE A 68 8.45 6.03 -9.91
N ASN A 69 7.98 7.22 -10.27
CA ASN A 69 8.14 7.77 -11.61
C ASN A 69 9.47 8.54 -11.75
N VAL A 70 9.74 9.08 -12.93
CA VAL A 70 10.96 9.85 -13.24
C VAL A 70 11.14 11.12 -12.38
N TYR A 71 10.09 11.57 -11.68
CA TYR A 71 10.11 12.69 -10.76
C TYR A 71 10.25 12.26 -9.28
N GLU A 72 10.60 10.99 -9.05
CA GLU A 72 10.71 10.39 -7.72
C GLU A 72 9.43 10.53 -6.88
N ASN A 73 8.27 10.54 -7.52
CA ASN A 73 6.99 10.44 -6.84
C ASN A 73 6.49 9.00 -6.87
N ILE A 74 5.92 8.54 -5.76
CA ILE A 74 5.37 7.19 -5.66
C ILE A 74 4.23 7.01 -6.66
N GLU A 75 4.39 6.10 -7.60
CA GLU A 75 3.37 5.75 -8.59
C GLU A 75 2.51 4.57 -8.12
N LEU A 76 3.16 3.57 -7.52
CA LEU A 76 2.52 2.33 -7.09
C LEU A 76 3.13 1.80 -5.79
N ILE A 77 2.27 1.27 -4.92
CA ILE A 77 2.66 0.51 -3.74
C ILE A 77 2.01 -0.87 -3.84
N ASN A 78 2.82 -1.93 -3.77
CA ASN A 78 2.34 -3.31 -3.73
C ASN A 78 2.72 -3.98 -2.40
N PHE A 79 1.72 -4.39 -1.63
CA PHE A 79 1.90 -5.18 -0.41
C PHE A 79 1.74 -6.65 -0.73
N SER A 80 2.71 -7.47 -0.33
CA SER A 80 2.71 -8.90 -0.60
C SER A 80 2.94 -9.71 0.68
N THR A 81 2.11 -10.74 0.91
CA THR A 81 2.30 -11.67 2.04
C THR A 81 1.88 -13.10 1.70
N GLY A 82 2.55 -14.09 2.28
CA GLY A 82 2.14 -15.49 2.27
C GLY A 82 1.29 -15.87 3.47
N ASN A 83 1.26 -15.01 4.50
CA ASN A 83 0.73 -15.36 5.81
C ASN A 83 -0.69 -14.81 5.99
N ARG A 84 -1.69 -15.70 6.11
CA ARG A 84 -3.10 -15.33 6.27
C ARG A 84 -3.39 -14.48 7.51
N LYS A 85 -2.63 -14.61 8.60
CA LYS A 85 -2.81 -13.75 9.78
C LYS A 85 -2.34 -12.32 9.51
N ILE A 86 -1.31 -12.18 8.68
CA ILE A 86 -0.73 -10.89 8.32
C ILE A 86 -1.54 -10.19 7.23
N LEU A 87 -2.15 -10.96 6.31
CA LEU A 87 -3.15 -10.49 5.38
C LEU A 87 -4.24 -9.65 6.08
N GLU A 88 -4.78 -10.14 7.20
CA GLU A 88 -5.83 -9.42 7.94
C GLU A 88 -5.31 -8.12 8.59
N LYS A 89 -4.02 -8.02 8.91
CA LYS A 89 -3.40 -6.76 9.34
C LYS A 89 -3.26 -5.78 8.18
N ILE A 90 -2.76 -6.26 7.03
CA ILE A 90 -2.60 -5.45 5.82
C ILE A 90 -3.94 -4.89 5.36
N LYS A 91 -5.01 -5.71 5.37
CA LYS A 91 -6.39 -5.28 5.06
C LYS A 91 -6.85 -4.09 5.90
N LYS A 92 -6.44 -4.01 7.17
CA LYS A 92 -6.77 -2.86 8.03
C LYS A 92 -5.97 -1.62 7.65
N ILE A 93 -4.69 -1.77 7.32
CA ILE A 93 -3.81 -0.65 6.90
C ILE A 93 -4.32 -0.02 5.60
N ILE A 94 -4.73 -0.85 4.64
CA ILE A 94 -5.24 -0.39 3.33
C ILE A 94 -6.75 -0.13 3.32
N ASP A 95 -7.38 -0.20 4.50
CA ASP A 95 -8.82 -0.05 4.72
C ASP A 95 -9.69 -0.82 3.71
N PHE A 96 -9.55 -2.16 3.69
CA PHE A 96 -10.20 -3.04 2.72
C PHE A 96 -11.74 -2.87 2.63
N ASN A 97 -12.38 -2.48 3.73
CA ASN A 97 -13.82 -2.26 3.78
C ASN A 97 -14.28 -1.03 2.99
N SER A 98 -13.38 -0.08 2.70
CA SER A 98 -13.68 1.12 1.92
C SER A 98 -13.66 0.89 0.40
N TRP A 99 -13.25 -0.31 -0.05
CA TRP A 99 -13.04 -0.63 -1.45
C TRP A 99 -14.37 -0.70 -2.20
N LYS A 100 -14.48 0.08 -3.28
CA LYS A 100 -15.65 0.07 -4.16
C LYS A 100 -15.25 -0.43 -5.54
N TYR A 101 -16.02 -1.36 -6.10
CA TYR A 101 -15.76 -1.84 -7.46
C TYR A 101 -15.80 -0.68 -8.46
N SER A 102 -14.79 -0.58 -9.32
CA SER A 102 -14.67 0.49 -10.29
C SER A 102 -15.18 0.04 -11.67
N TYR A 103 -16.48 0.19 -11.90
CA TYR A 103 -17.14 -0.16 -13.17
C TYR A 103 -16.55 0.52 -14.42
N LYS A 104 -15.81 1.62 -14.26
CA LYS A 104 -15.23 2.41 -15.36
C LYS A 104 -13.92 1.83 -15.92
N ARG A 105 -13.27 0.87 -15.26
CA ARG A 105 -11.98 0.34 -15.71
C ARG A 105 -11.94 -1.19 -15.62
N LYS A 106 -11.80 -1.82 -16.79
CA LYS A 106 -10.92 -2.98 -16.93
C LYS A 106 -9.57 -2.42 -17.36
N ILE A 107 -8.50 -2.68 -16.62
CA ILE A 107 -7.16 -2.31 -17.10
C ILE A 107 -6.80 -3.35 -18.16
N ASN A 108 -6.24 -2.90 -19.30
CA ASN A 108 -5.73 -3.76 -20.39
C ASN A 108 -4.50 -4.62 -19.97
N LEU A 109 -4.29 -4.84 -18.67
CA LEU A 109 -3.29 -5.75 -18.10
C LEU A 109 -3.99 -7.09 -17.87
N ASN A 110 -4.22 -7.83 -18.96
CA ASN A 110 -5.01 -9.05 -19.03
C ASN A 110 -6.48 -8.83 -18.58
N GLU A 111 -7.43 -9.16 -19.45
CA GLU A 111 -8.85 -8.78 -19.38
C GLU A 111 -9.67 -9.29 -18.17
N SER A 112 -9.01 -9.78 -17.11
CA SER A 112 -9.58 -10.47 -15.97
C SER A 112 -9.36 -9.79 -14.60
N MET A 113 -8.58 -8.69 -14.51
CA MET A 113 -8.33 -8.06 -13.21
C MET A 113 -9.44 -7.10 -12.78
N ASN A 114 -10.04 -7.38 -11.61
CA ASN A 114 -11.01 -6.50 -10.98
C ASN A 114 -10.31 -5.29 -10.36
N VAL A 115 -10.70 -4.09 -10.80
CA VAL A 115 -10.18 -2.82 -10.27
C VAL A 115 -11.17 -2.26 -9.26
N TYR A 116 -10.65 -1.85 -8.12
CA TYR A 116 -11.38 -1.21 -7.03
C TYR A 116 -10.90 0.23 -6.87
N ARG A 117 -11.70 1.01 -6.16
CA ARG A 117 -11.37 2.38 -5.75
C ARG A 117 -11.37 2.48 -4.24
N ILE A 118 -10.36 3.17 -3.72
CA ILE A 118 -10.19 3.50 -2.31
C ILE A 118 -9.94 4.99 -2.24
N HIS A 119 -10.90 5.76 -1.72
CA HIS A 119 -10.82 7.23 -1.77
C HIS A 119 -10.49 7.74 -3.19
N ASN A 120 -9.31 8.35 -3.35
CA ASN A 120 -8.83 8.94 -4.60
C ASN A 120 -7.88 8.01 -5.38
N TYR A 121 -7.67 6.78 -4.91
CA TYR A 121 -6.71 5.83 -5.47
C TYR A 121 -7.43 4.65 -6.12
N LEU A 122 -6.76 4.04 -7.08
CA LEU A 122 -7.16 2.76 -7.65
C LEU A 122 -6.42 1.64 -6.94
N ALA A 123 -7.08 0.49 -6.85
CA ALA A 123 -6.56 -0.66 -6.14
C ALA A 123 -6.89 -1.96 -6.87
N ILE A 124 -5.98 -2.92 -6.77
CA ILE A 124 -6.17 -4.29 -7.22
C ILE A 124 -5.82 -5.20 -6.04
N TYR A 125 -6.65 -6.21 -5.84
CA TYR A 125 -6.33 -7.33 -4.98
C TYR A 125 -6.22 -8.57 -5.85
N SER A 126 -5.10 -9.27 -5.76
CA SER A 126 -4.88 -10.56 -6.41
C SER A 126 -4.54 -11.61 -5.36
N TYR A 127 -5.10 -12.80 -5.58
CA TYR A 127 -4.75 -14.01 -4.86
C TYR A 127 -4.25 -15.01 -5.89
N ASN A 128 -2.97 -15.37 -5.82
CA ASN A 128 -2.38 -16.37 -6.71
C ASN A 128 -1.94 -17.58 -5.88
N PRO A 129 -2.71 -18.69 -5.89
CA PRO A 129 -2.30 -19.93 -5.26
C PRO A 129 -1.25 -20.65 -6.14
N VAL A 130 0.01 -20.18 -6.06
CA VAL A 130 1.27 -20.87 -6.45
C VAL A 130 1.54 -21.06 -7.96
N GLU A 131 2.71 -20.59 -8.41
CA GLU A 131 3.58 -21.34 -9.34
C GLU A 131 4.99 -21.37 -8.73
N ASP A 132 5.56 -22.57 -8.64
CA ASP A 132 6.93 -22.82 -8.18
C ASP A 132 7.93 -22.14 -9.14
N TYR A 133 8.55 -21.02 -8.77
CA TYR A 133 9.91 -20.68 -9.21
C TYR A 133 10.58 -19.58 -8.35
N ASP A 134 11.64 -20.01 -7.66
CA ASP A 134 12.91 -19.34 -7.32
C ASP A 134 13.15 -18.42 -6.09
N GLN A 135 14.43 -18.40 -5.70
CA GLN A 135 15.02 -18.49 -4.36
C GLN A 135 15.02 -17.22 -3.48
N GLU A 136 14.42 -16.11 -3.90
CA GLU A 136 14.43 -14.83 -3.14
C GLU A 136 13.04 -14.35 -2.67
N GLY A 137 11.97 -15.09 -2.96
CA GLY A 137 10.58 -14.65 -2.70
C GLY A 137 9.60 -15.78 -2.42
N LYS A 138 9.96 -16.73 -1.54
CA LYS A 138 9.12 -17.89 -1.21
C LYS A 138 7.72 -17.49 -0.70
N HIS A 139 6.73 -17.72 -1.57
CA HIS A 139 5.29 -17.89 -1.33
C HIS A 139 4.47 -16.68 -0.84
N LEU A 140 4.51 -15.54 -1.55
CA LEU A 140 3.57 -14.43 -1.28
C LEU A 140 2.33 -14.56 -2.18
N THR A 141 1.25 -15.10 -1.61
CA THR A 141 0.02 -15.48 -2.32
C THR A 141 -1.01 -14.35 -2.39
N TYR A 142 -0.92 -13.37 -1.50
CA TYR A 142 -1.83 -12.24 -1.44
C TYR A 142 -1.09 -10.97 -1.82
N GLN A 143 -1.63 -10.22 -2.78
CA GLN A 143 -1.06 -8.94 -3.20
C GLN A 143 -2.13 -7.85 -3.24
N PHE A 144 -1.77 -6.68 -2.69
CA PHE A 144 -2.58 -5.46 -2.78
C PHE A 144 -1.76 -4.39 -3.48
N SER A 145 -2.15 -4.08 -4.71
CA SER A 145 -1.53 -3.00 -5.48
C SER A 145 -2.39 -1.76 -5.43
N LEU A 146 -1.78 -0.63 -5.13
CA LEU A 146 -2.43 0.67 -5.07
C LEU A 146 -1.67 1.62 -5.99
N PHE A 147 -2.40 2.41 -6.77
CA PHE A 147 -1.80 3.29 -7.78
C PHE A 147 -2.68 4.51 -8.05
N ASN A 148 -2.05 5.56 -8.57
CA ASN A 148 -2.75 6.77 -8.96
C ASN A 148 -3.64 6.54 -10.19
N GLU A 149 -4.73 7.29 -10.26
CA GLU A 149 -5.53 7.40 -11.47
C GLU A 149 -4.73 8.21 -12.50
N LYS A 150 -4.14 7.51 -13.48
CA LYS A 150 -3.57 8.12 -14.69
C LYS A 150 -4.65 8.81 -15.51
#